data_AF-A0A1S4C8P7-F1
#
_entry.id   AF-A0A1S4C8P7-F1
#
_cell.length_a   1.000
_cell.length_b   1.000
_cell.length_c   1.000
_cell.angle_alpha   90.00
_cell.angle_beta   90.00
_cell.angle_gamma   90.00
#
_symmetry.space_group_name_H-M   'P 1'
#
loop_
_entity.id
_entity.type
_entity.pdbx_description
1 polymer ?
#
loop_
_entity_poly.entity_id
_entity_poly.type
_entity_poly.pdbx_seq_one_letter_code
_entity_poly.pdbx_strand_id
1 'polypeptide(L)'
;MRHAAELTIDGRFGDTLESKDFKLSRTKTEYMECKFNVASHEADVEMRIDTQVIPWLRSFKYLGSIIQGNRKIDDDVTHHNEAGWMKWNLASGVLCDKNVSLRLKDVLQSDC
;
A
#
# COMPACT_ATOMS: atom_id res chain seq x y z
N MET A 1 22.23 17.62 -19.15
CA MET A 1 20.97 16.87 -19.34
C MET A 1 20.92 15.82 -18.24
N ARG A 2 19.90 15.85 -17.38
CA ARG A 2 19.69 14.80 -16.38
C ARG A 2 18.92 13.68 -17.09
N HIS A 3 19.47 12.47 -17.11
CA HIS A 3 18.76 11.32 -17.65
C HIS A 3 17.74 10.86 -16.61
N ALA A 4 16.45 11.05 -16.89
CA ALA A 4 15.38 10.44 -16.11
C ALA A 4 15.44 8.92 -16.32
N ALA A 5 15.40 8.15 -15.24
CA ALA A 5 15.21 6.71 -15.33
C ALA A 5 13.72 6.44 -15.54
N GLU A 6 13.36 5.71 -16.59
CA GLU A 6 11.98 5.33 -16.88
C GLU A 6 11.66 4.06 -16.08
N LEU A 7 10.72 4.14 -15.13
CA LEU A 7 10.09 2.94 -14.56
C LEU A 7 8.72 2.83 -15.20
N THR A 8 8.63 2.01 -16.23
CA THR A 8 7.34 1.51 -16.69
C THR A 8 6.77 0.67 -15.56
N ILE A 9 5.53 0.95 -15.14
CA ILE A 9 4.75 -0.09 -14.50
C ILE A 9 4.61 -1.14 -15.59
N ASP A 10 5.48 -2.17 -15.56
CA ASP A 10 5.48 -3.26 -16.53
C ASP A 10 4.02 -3.66 -16.76
N GLY A 11 3.62 -3.80 -18.03
CA GLY A 11 2.21 -3.95 -18.45
C GLY A 11 1.44 -4.95 -17.59
N ARG A 12 2.16 -5.91 -17.01
CA ARG A 12 1.79 -6.76 -15.89
C ARG A 12 0.87 -6.12 -14.83
N PHE A 13 1.09 -4.93 -14.26
CA PHE A 13 0.19 -4.44 -13.19
C PHE A 13 -1.17 -4.01 -13.71
N GLY A 14 -1.21 -3.29 -14.83
CA GLY A 14 -2.46 -2.92 -15.51
C GLY A 14 -3.23 -4.17 -15.95
N ASP A 15 -2.52 -5.08 -16.63
CA ASP A 15 -3.06 -6.37 -17.07
C ASP A 15 -3.53 -7.23 -15.88
N THR A 16 -2.84 -7.18 -14.73
CA THR A 16 -3.24 -7.91 -13.51
C THR A 16 -4.52 -7.36 -12.93
N LEU A 17 -4.73 -6.05 -12.97
CA LEU A 17 -5.98 -5.44 -12.51
C LEU A 17 -7.13 -5.76 -13.47
N GLU A 18 -6.91 -5.58 -14.78
CA GLU A 18 -7.91 -5.86 -15.81
C GLU A 18 -8.29 -7.35 -15.87
N SER A 19 -7.34 -8.27 -15.68
CA SER A 19 -7.61 -9.72 -15.58
C SER A 19 -8.37 -10.14 -14.32
N LYS A 20 -8.45 -9.26 -13.31
CA LYS A 20 -9.28 -9.42 -12.11
C LYS A 20 -10.58 -8.61 -12.19
N ASP A 21 -11.00 -8.24 -13.41
CA ASP A 21 -12.19 -7.45 -13.71
C ASP A 21 -12.16 -6.01 -13.14
N PHE A 22 -11.00 -5.52 -12.70
CA PHE A 22 -10.86 -4.12 -12.31
C PHE A 22 -10.63 -3.24 -13.53
N LYS A 23 -11.51 -2.26 -13.72
CA LYS A 23 -11.37 -1.28 -14.80
C LYS A 23 -10.50 -0.12 -14.37
N LEU A 24 -9.31 -0.01 -14.96
CA LEU A 24 -8.42 1.12 -14.76
C LEU A 24 -8.82 2.31 -15.66
N SER A 25 -8.98 3.50 -15.09
CA SER A 25 -9.20 4.73 -15.84
C SER A 25 -7.89 5.46 -16.08
N ARG A 26 -7.17 5.14 -17.17
CA ARG A 26 -5.86 5.72 -17.51
C ARG A 26 -5.79 7.25 -17.40
N THR A 27 -6.84 7.95 -17.80
CA THR A 27 -6.93 9.43 -17.75
C THR A 27 -7.16 10.02 -16.36
N LYS A 28 -7.58 9.21 -15.40
CA LYS A 28 -7.86 9.60 -14.01
C LYS A 28 -6.86 9.01 -13.02
N THR A 29 -6.01 8.10 -13.49
CA THR A 29 -4.98 7.48 -12.67
C THR A 29 -3.88 8.50 -12.43
N GLU A 30 -3.49 8.61 -11.17
CA GLU A 30 -2.41 9.47 -10.67
C GLU A 30 -1.55 8.60 -9.75
N TYR A 31 -0.28 8.95 -9.54
CA TYR A 31 0.59 8.17 -8.66
C TYR A 31 1.26 9.04 -7.61
N MET A 32 1.62 8.42 -6.49
CA MET A 32 2.41 9.04 -5.43
C MET A 32 3.45 8.02 -4.97
N GLU A 33 4.71 8.44 -4.91
CA GLU A 33 5.77 7.61 -4.35
C GLU A 33 5.67 7.62 -2.81
N CYS A 34 5.56 6.43 -2.23
CA CYS A 34 5.57 6.25 -0.79
C CYS A 34 6.93 5.69 -0.37
N LYS A 35 7.72 6.50 0.34
CA LYS A 35 9.05 6.10 0.83
C LYS A 35 8.93 5.17 2.05
N PHE A 36 8.49 3.94 1.82
CA PHE A 36 8.40 2.88 2.84
C PHE A 36 9.77 2.28 3.22
N ASN A 37 10.80 2.49 2.40
CA ASN A 37 12.19 2.09 2.70
C ASN A 37 13.12 3.32 2.68
N VAL A 38 14.19 3.28 3.47
CA VAL A 38 15.18 4.35 3.65
C VAL A 38 16.09 4.53 2.42
N ALA A 39 16.12 3.56 1.50
CA ALA A 39 17.01 3.58 0.34
C ALA A 39 16.25 3.46 -0.99
N SER A 40 15.90 4.60 -1.59
CA SER A 40 15.87 4.73 -3.05
C SER A 40 16.11 6.17 -3.46
N HIS A 41 16.95 6.30 -4.49
CA HIS A 41 17.52 7.52 -5.03
C HIS A 41 16.47 8.53 -5.49
N GLU A 42 16.80 9.81 -5.35
CA GLU A 42 16.17 10.97 -6.01
C GLU A 42 16.40 10.93 -7.53
N ALA A 43 16.02 9.86 -8.20
CA ALA A 43 15.81 9.91 -9.63
C ALA A 43 14.40 10.46 -9.86
N ASP A 44 14.30 11.50 -10.68
CA ASP A 44 13.03 11.98 -11.22
C ASP A 44 12.51 10.87 -12.16
N VAL A 45 11.83 9.88 -11.57
CA VAL A 45 11.34 8.70 -12.28
C VAL A 45 9.99 9.04 -12.88
N GLU A 46 9.91 9.02 -14.20
CA GLU A 46 8.65 9.18 -14.92
C GLU A 46 7.89 7.85 -14.91
N MET A 47 6.72 7.82 -14.27
CA MET A 47 5.85 6.66 -14.23
C MET A 47 4.88 6.67 -15.42
N ARG A 48 4.78 5.53 -16.10
CA ARG A 48 3.89 5.36 -17.26
C ARG A 48 3.01 4.12 -17.11
N ILE A 49 1.77 4.22 -17.59
CA ILE A 49 0.88 3.08 -17.87
C ILE A 49 0.70 3.03 -19.39
N ASP A 50 1.03 1.87 -19.97
CA ASP A 50 1.18 1.68 -21.41
C ASP A 50 2.15 2.71 -22.01
N THR A 51 1.62 3.70 -22.73
CA THR A 51 2.39 4.81 -23.32
C THR A 51 2.13 6.15 -22.63
N GLN A 52 1.18 6.21 -21.69
CA GLN A 52 0.73 7.45 -21.06
C GLN A 52 1.50 7.71 -19.76
N VAL A 53 2.05 8.92 -19.65
CA VAL A 53 2.69 9.43 -18.43
C VAL A 53 1.61 9.71 -17.40
N ILE A 54 1.81 9.19 -16.19
CA ILE A 54 0.92 9.41 -15.06
C ILE A 54 1.44 10.64 -14.29
N PRO A 55 0.56 11.58 -13.88
CA PRO A 55 0.99 12.69 -13.04
C PRO A 55 1.38 12.21 -11.63
N TRP A 56 2.48 12.76 -11.12
CA TRP A 56 2.93 12.56 -9.74
C TRP A 56 2.22 13.52 -8.80
N LEU A 57 1.78 13.02 -7.64
CA LEU A 57 1.18 13.80 -6.56
C LEU A 57 1.99 13.71 -5.26
N ARG A 58 1.94 14.80 -4.49
CA ARG A 58 2.52 14.88 -3.14
C ARG A 58 1.62 14.29 -2.04
N SER A 59 0.31 14.29 -2.27
CA SER A 59 -0.67 13.82 -1.31
C SER A 59 -1.96 13.39 -1.99
N PHE A 60 -2.64 12.40 -1.42
CA PHE A 60 -3.91 11.88 -1.90
C PHE A 60 -4.93 11.79 -0.75
N LYS A 61 -6.21 12.07 -1.02
CA LYS A 61 -7.28 11.89 -0.05
C LYS A 61 -7.91 10.51 -0.21
N TYR A 62 -7.77 9.66 0.80
CA TYR A 62 -8.33 8.32 0.82
C TYR A 62 -9.19 8.11 2.07
N LEU A 63 -10.46 7.73 1.89
CA LEU A 63 -11.41 7.42 2.97
C LEU A 63 -11.48 8.48 4.10
N GLY A 64 -11.27 9.76 3.76
CA GLY A 64 -11.30 10.86 4.72
C GLY A 64 -9.95 11.25 5.29
N SER A 65 -8.91 10.43 5.12
CA SER A 65 -7.52 10.73 5.49
C SER A 65 -6.75 11.31 4.32
N ILE A 66 -5.74 12.15 4.60
CA ILE A 66 -4.80 12.65 3.60
C ILE A 66 -3.49 11.89 3.76
N ILE A 67 -3.14 11.08 2.76
CA ILE A 67 -1.90 10.33 2.71
C ILE A 67 -0.86 11.22 2.01
N GLN A 68 0.32 11.39 2.60
CA GLN A 68 1.40 12.24 2.05
C GLN A 68 2.67 11.41 1.85
N GLY A 69 3.32 11.48 0.68
CA GLY A 69 4.53 10.69 0.35
C GLY A 69 5.78 10.95 1.22
N ASN A 70 5.69 11.81 2.23
CA ASN A 70 6.81 12.32 3.04
C ASN A 70 7.07 11.50 4.31
N ARG A 71 7.27 10.18 4.22
CA ARG A 71 7.51 9.24 5.35
C ARG A 71 6.44 9.20 6.46
N LYS A 72 5.58 10.21 6.57
CA LYS A 72 4.46 10.28 7.51
C LYS A 72 3.42 9.18 7.27
N ILE A 73 3.42 8.56 6.09
CA ILE A 73 2.54 7.41 5.79
C ILE A 73 2.78 6.27 6.76
N ASP A 74 4.02 5.98 7.12
CA ASP A 74 4.33 4.84 8.00
C ASP A 74 3.77 5.10 9.40
N ASP A 75 4.00 6.31 9.92
CA ASP A 75 3.44 6.76 11.20
C ASP A 75 1.90 6.79 11.18
N ASP A 76 1.30 7.34 10.11
CA ASP A 76 -0.16 7.46 9.97
C ASP A 76 -0.83 6.07 9.82
N VAL A 77 -0.23 5.14 9.05
CA VAL A 77 -0.71 3.76 8.87
C VAL A 77 -0.56 2.96 10.16
N THR A 78 0.58 3.09 10.85
CA THR A 78 0.82 2.42 12.13
C THR A 78 -0.18 2.89 13.17
N HIS A 79 -0.34 4.21 13.33
CA HIS A 79 -1.31 4.77 14.26
C HIS A 79 -2.75 4.36 13.93
N HIS A 80 -3.13 4.33 12.65
CA HIS A 80 -4.48 3.88 12.26
C HIS A 80 -4.71 2.39 12.55
N ASN A 81 -3.72 1.54 12.26
CA ASN A 81 -3.78 0.11 12.55
C ASN A 81 -3.85 -0.15 14.06
N GLU A 82 -3.04 0.55 14.86
CA GLU A 82 -3.08 0.47 16.32
C GLU A 82 -4.44 0.93 16.86
N ALA A 83 -4.95 2.07 16.41
CA ALA A 83 -6.26 2.56 16.82
C ALA A 83 -7.40 1.59 16.42
N GLY A 84 -7.34 1.02 15.22
CA GLY A 84 -8.26 0.00 14.74
C GLY A 84 -8.22 -1.25 15.60
N TRP A 85 -7.01 -1.75 15.91
CA TRP A 85 -6.80 -2.90 16.79
C TRP A 85 -7.31 -2.65 18.20
N MET A 86 -7.00 -1.49 18.79
CA MET A 86 -7.45 -1.13 20.13
C MET A 86 -8.98 -1.06 20.21
N LYS A 87 -9.62 -0.46 19.20
CA LYS A 87 -11.08 -0.39 19.13
C LYS A 87 -11.71 -1.76 18.94
N TRP A 88 -11.09 -2.62 18.13
CA TRP A 88 -11.54 -4.00 17.94
C TRP A 88 -11.39 -4.84 19.22
N ASN A 89 -10.28 -4.69 19.96
CA ASN A 89 -10.08 -5.34 21.25
C ASN A 89 -11.11 -4.87 22.29
N LEU A 90 -11.39 -3.57 22.34
CA LEU A 90 -12.39 -3.01 23.26
C LEU A 90 -13.80 -3.50 22.92
N ALA A 91 -14.14 -3.59 21.64
CA ALA A 91 -15.47 -4.01 21.19
C ALA A 91 -15.69 -5.53 21.27
N SER A 92 -14.66 -6.32 20.99
CA SER A 92 -14.74 -7.78 21.00
C SER A 92 -14.64 -8.37 22.41
N GLY A 93 -14.03 -7.66 23.37
CA GLY A 93 -13.75 -8.18 24.71
C GLY A 93 -12.77 -9.36 24.71
N VAL A 94 -12.22 -9.71 23.53
CA VAL A 94 -11.20 -10.75 23.39
C VAL A 94 -9.87 -10.12 23.78
N LEU A 95 -9.66 -10.02 25.09
CA LEU A 95 -8.31 -10.04 25.64
C LEU A 95 -7.70 -11.32 25.08
N CYS A 96 -6.73 -11.24 24.17
CA CYS A 96 -6.02 -12.42 23.70
C CYS A 96 -5.48 -13.15 24.94
N ASP A 97 -6.19 -14.19 25.36
CA ASP A 97 -5.69 -15.13 26.32
C ASP A 97 -4.41 -15.70 25.69
N LYS A 98 -3.34 -15.68 26.47
CA LYS A 98 -2.00 -16.11 26.07
C LYS A 98 -2.02 -17.55 25.53
N ASN A 99 -3.08 -18.30 25.87
CA ASN A 99 -3.36 -19.67 25.44
C ASN A 99 -3.97 -19.81 24.03
N VAL A 100 -4.52 -18.75 23.42
CA VAL A 100 -5.09 -18.81 22.06
C VAL A 100 -4.00 -19.02 21.00
N SER A 101 -2.80 -18.47 21.23
CA SER A 101 -1.64 -18.65 20.34
C SER A 101 -1.14 -20.10 20.27
N LEU A 102 -1.28 -20.87 21.35
CA LEU A 102 -0.88 -22.30 21.39
C LEU A 102 -1.82 -23.17 20.55
N ARG A 103 -3.14 -23.00 20.69
CA ARG A 103 -4.12 -23.86 19.99
C ARG A 103 -4.14 -23.63 18.47
N LEU A 104 -3.84 -22.41 18.00
CA LEU A 104 -3.73 -22.12 16.57
C LEU A 104 -2.48 -22.71 15.93
N LYS A 105 -1.41 -22.94 16.71
CA LYS A 105 -0.17 -23.55 16.23
C LYS A 105 -0.35 -25.04 15.92
N ASP A 106 -1.15 -25.74 16.71
CA ASP A 106 -1.46 -27.17 16.50
C ASP A 106 -2.42 -27.40 15.31
N VAL A 107 -3.30 -26.42 15.01
CA VAL A 107 -4.19 -26.50 13.84
C VAL A 107 -3.43 -26.30 12.52
N LEU A 108 -2.40 -25.46 12.50
CA LEU A 108 -1.59 -25.23 11.29
C LEU A 108 -0.49 -26.27 11.05
N GLN A 109 -0.22 -27.17 12.01
CA GLN A 109 0.73 -28.28 11.85
C GLN A 109 0.08 -29.65 11.63
N SER A 110 -1.26 -29.75 11.65
CA SER A 110 -1.97 -31.02 11.41
C SER A 110 -2.44 -31.24 9.97
N ASP A 111 -2.21 -30.27 9.07
CA ASP A 111 -2.49 -30.39 7.63
C ASP A 111 -1.19 -30.48 6.78
N CYS A 112 -0.21 -31.28 7.22
CA CYS A 112 0.92 -31.71 6.38
C CYS A 112 0.96 -33.23 6.28
#